data_AF-A0A7J2R7B1-F1
#
_entry.id   AF-A0A7J2R7B1-F1
#
_cell.length_a   1.000
_cell.length_b   1.000
_cell.length_c   1.000
_cell.angle_alpha   90.00
_cell.angle_beta   90.00
_cell.angle_gamma   90.00
#
_symmetry.space_group_name_H-M   'P 1'
#
loop_
_entity.id
_entity.type
_entity.pdbx_description
1 polymer ?
#
loop_
_entity_poly.entity_id
_entity_poly.type
_entity_poly.pdbx_seq_one_letter_code
_entity_poly.pdbx_strand_id
1 'polypeptide(L)'
;MSEIEIKLFSYCRVLTKKQRDTNNIKIQENAIKKWMRYNNKYLIIRGFKDDGISAFKERPEYNKMLELLFDGEADGIIIKALSRIGRSVKQLVNLVDKLIKHNKVFIVLDQNINTGSKEGRLFFHMMAGFVEYEADLFRERVAEGMRKYVEEGGILGRPRIITDEKIINKIKKWYNVSRLGFVNICKLLKAEDPPIIVTQGTIRNILIKEKVKIRGIYDRS
;
A
#
# COMPACT_ATOMS: atom_id res chain seq x y z
N MET A 1 25.78 32.35 23.65
CA MET A 1 24.57 31.52 23.44
C MET A 1 24.95 30.44 22.45
N SER A 2 24.91 29.17 22.82
CA SER A 2 25.10 28.06 21.87
C SER A 2 24.00 28.17 20.80
N GLU A 3 24.37 28.29 19.52
CA GLU A 3 23.41 28.16 18.43
C GLU A 3 22.68 26.82 18.61
N ILE A 4 21.35 26.83 18.55
CA ILE A 4 20.54 25.61 18.65
C ILE A 4 20.78 24.82 17.36
N GLU A 5 21.60 23.78 17.45
CA GLU A 5 21.85 22.86 16.34
C GLU A 5 20.62 21.97 16.11
N ILE A 6 20.12 21.96 14.87
CA ILE A 6 19.05 21.07 14.44
C ILE A 6 19.61 19.65 14.36
N LYS A 7 19.10 18.76 15.21
CA LYS A 7 19.56 17.37 15.32
C LYS A 7 18.97 16.52 14.20
N LEU A 8 19.82 15.81 13.47
CA LEU A 8 19.43 14.98 12.35
C LEU A 8 19.86 13.53 12.56
N PHE A 9 19.02 12.62 12.08
CA PHE A 9 19.40 11.26 11.76
C PHE A 9 19.87 11.16 10.31
N SER A 10 20.91 10.37 10.06
CA SER A 10 21.33 10.05 8.68
C SER A 10 20.90 8.64 8.30
N TYR A 11 20.47 8.45 7.05
CA TYR A 11 20.09 7.13 6.54
C TYR A 11 20.79 6.78 5.24
N CYS A 12 21.39 5.58 5.19
CA CYS A 12 22.06 5.04 4.02
C CYS A 12 21.50 3.65 3.67
N ARG A 13 21.41 3.35 2.38
CA ARG A 13 20.92 2.04 1.90
C ARG A 13 21.60 1.59 0.62
N VAL A 14 21.86 0.29 0.50
CA VAL A 14 22.31 -0.37 -0.74
C VAL A 14 21.27 -1.33 -1.29
N LEU A 15 21.34 -1.57 -2.60
CA LEU A 15 20.49 -2.51 -3.34
C LEU A 15 21.40 -3.66 -3.78
N THR A 16 21.30 -4.82 -3.12
CA THR A 16 21.81 -6.16 -3.49
C THR A 16 22.98 -6.75 -2.67
N LYS A 17 23.00 -8.09 -2.61
CA LYS A 17 23.96 -8.96 -1.89
C LYS A 17 25.31 -9.17 -2.62
N LYS A 18 25.63 -8.44 -3.69
CA LYS A 18 26.90 -8.62 -4.42
C LYS A 18 28.02 -7.81 -3.76
N GLN A 19 29.17 -8.45 -3.53
CA GLN A 19 30.39 -7.96 -2.85
C GLN A 19 31.11 -6.75 -3.52
N ARG A 20 30.37 -5.77 -4.08
CA ARG A 20 30.90 -4.50 -4.61
C ARG A 20 30.37 -3.25 -3.86
N ASP A 21 29.46 -3.41 -2.91
CA ASP A 21 28.61 -2.30 -2.42
C ASP A 21 29.09 -1.57 -1.15
N THR A 22 30.17 -1.99 -0.49
CA THR A 22 30.71 -1.28 0.69
C THR A 22 31.17 0.14 0.35
N ASN A 23 31.60 0.38 -0.91
CA ASN A 23 31.92 1.72 -1.40
C ASN A 23 30.67 2.61 -1.53
N ASN A 24 29.49 2.04 -1.75
CA ASN A 24 28.27 2.80 -2.06
C ASN A 24 27.66 3.44 -0.80
N ILE A 25 27.75 2.77 0.36
CA ILE A 25 27.41 3.40 1.65
C ILE A 25 28.43 4.48 2.00
N LYS A 26 29.73 4.21 1.88
CA LYS A 26 30.79 5.20 2.17
C LYS A 26 30.64 6.46 1.33
N ILE A 27 30.27 6.35 0.06
CA ILE A 27 29.96 7.50 -0.81
C ILE A 27 28.80 8.33 -0.25
N GLN A 28 27.74 7.68 0.25
CA GLN A 28 26.60 8.36 0.88
C GLN A 28 27.02 9.09 2.16
N GLU A 29 27.73 8.42 3.04
CA GLU A 29 28.22 9.01 4.29
C GLU A 29 29.18 10.17 4.03
N ASN A 30 30.09 10.03 3.05
CA ASN A 30 31.03 11.08 2.69
C ASN A 30 30.32 12.30 2.09
N ALA A 31 29.28 12.09 1.28
CA ALA A 31 28.46 13.19 0.76
C ALA A 31 27.77 13.95 1.90
N ILE A 32 27.19 13.23 2.86
CA ILE A 32 26.56 13.82 4.05
C ILE A 32 27.61 14.58 4.89
N LYS A 33 28.76 13.96 5.19
CA LYS A 33 29.86 14.62 5.91
C LYS A 33 30.35 15.88 5.20
N LYS A 34 30.50 15.84 3.87
CA LYS A 34 30.90 17.02 3.08
C LYS A 34 29.85 18.11 3.20
N TRP A 35 28.57 17.79 3.09
CA TRP A 35 27.49 18.76 3.22
C TRP A 35 27.45 19.41 4.61
N MET A 36 27.69 18.64 5.68
CA MET A 36 27.74 19.15 7.06
C MET A 36 28.83 20.21 7.26
N ARG A 37 29.98 20.10 6.57
CA ARG A 37 31.07 21.10 6.64
C ARG A 37 30.66 22.50 6.19
N TYR A 38 29.61 22.61 5.38
CA TYR A 38 29.09 23.88 4.87
C TYR A 38 27.75 24.26 5.52
N ASN A 39 27.24 23.46 6.47
CA ASN A 39 25.90 23.61 7.05
C ASN A 39 25.94 23.43 8.57
N ASN A 40 26.58 24.38 9.23
CA ASN A 40 26.97 24.34 10.65
C ASN A 40 25.78 24.30 11.62
N LYS A 41 24.58 24.68 11.16
CA LYS A 41 23.35 24.70 11.96
C LYS A 41 22.74 23.32 12.21
N TYR A 42 23.29 22.25 11.62
CA TYR A 42 22.79 20.89 11.80
C TYR A 42 23.83 20.03 12.50
N LEU A 43 23.35 19.07 13.28
CA LEU A 43 24.17 18.06 13.94
C LEU A 43 23.64 16.67 13.62
N ILE A 44 24.48 15.77 13.11
CA ILE A 44 24.09 14.37 12.95
C ILE A 44 24.34 13.64 14.26
N ILE A 45 23.26 13.27 14.94
CA ILE A 45 23.34 12.61 16.25
C ILE A 45 23.39 11.08 16.13
N ARG A 46 22.91 10.52 15.00
CA ARG A 46 22.91 9.08 14.75
C ARG A 46 22.82 8.75 13.26
N GLY A 47 23.43 7.63 12.85
CA GLY A 47 23.33 7.09 11.50
C GLY A 47 22.70 5.70 11.49
N PHE A 48 21.82 5.47 10.52
CA PHE A 48 21.08 4.22 10.29
C PHE A 48 21.42 3.65 8.92
N LYS A 49 21.58 2.33 8.84
CA LYS A 49 22.09 1.68 7.62
C LYS A 49 21.40 0.35 7.37
N ASP A 50 20.78 0.22 6.20
CA ASP A 50 20.26 -1.06 5.71
C ASP A 50 21.19 -1.60 4.60
N ASP A 51 21.95 -2.66 4.92
CA ASP A 51 22.89 -3.35 4.01
C ASP A 51 22.32 -4.71 3.55
N GLY A 52 22.55 -5.09 2.28
CA GLY A 52 22.15 -6.40 1.74
C GLY A 52 20.64 -6.65 1.57
N ILE A 53 19.79 -5.66 1.87
CA ILE A 53 18.32 -5.78 1.81
C ILE A 53 17.83 -5.56 0.36
N SER A 54 17.50 -6.65 -0.34
CA SER A 54 16.93 -6.64 -1.71
C SER A 54 15.43 -6.31 -1.73
N ALA A 55 14.72 -6.66 -0.66
CA ALA A 55 13.28 -6.51 -0.52
C ALA A 55 12.93 -5.24 0.28
N PHE A 56 12.05 -4.40 -0.28
CA PHE A 56 11.53 -3.19 0.38
C PHE A 56 10.84 -3.48 1.74
N LYS A 57 10.46 -4.74 1.99
CA LYS A 57 9.67 -5.16 3.16
C LYS A 57 10.45 -5.24 4.48
N GLU A 58 11.76 -5.43 4.47
CA GLU A 58 12.54 -5.62 5.71
C GLU A 58 13.61 -4.54 5.82
N ARG A 59 13.21 -3.36 6.29
CA ARG A 59 14.12 -2.24 6.56
C ARG A 59 14.14 -1.93 8.05
N PRO A 60 14.76 -2.80 8.86
CA PRO A 60 14.72 -2.66 10.32
C PRO A 60 15.32 -1.33 10.77
N GLU A 61 16.44 -0.90 10.17
CA GLU A 61 17.11 0.34 10.60
C GLU A 61 16.34 1.59 10.15
N TYR A 62 15.70 1.55 8.96
CA TYR A 62 14.79 2.61 8.55
C TYR A 62 13.57 2.74 9.48
N ASN A 63 12.93 1.61 9.82
CA ASN A 63 11.74 1.61 10.67
C ASN A 63 12.09 2.10 12.08
N LYS A 64 13.20 1.61 12.63
CA LYS A 64 13.74 2.06 13.92
C LYS A 64 14.10 3.54 13.91
N MET A 65 14.72 4.04 12.84
CA MET A 65 15.00 5.47 12.70
C MET A 65 13.72 6.30 12.78
N LEU A 66 12.65 5.89 12.08
CA LEU A 66 11.38 6.60 12.10
C LEU A 66 10.74 6.58 13.47
N GLU A 67 10.74 5.45 14.16
CA GLU A 67 10.24 5.33 15.53
C GLU A 67 10.92 6.34 16.46
N LEU A 68 12.25 6.27 16.56
CA LEU A 68 13.05 7.18 17.40
C LEU A 68 12.88 8.66 17.00
N LEU A 69 12.71 8.93 15.71
CA LEU A 69 12.48 10.29 15.21
C LEU A 69 11.14 10.84 15.70
N PHE A 70 10.08 10.03 15.61
CA PHE A 70 8.75 10.43 16.05
C PHE A 70 8.61 10.45 17.57
N ASP A 71 9.45 9.71 18.29
CA ASP A 71 9.61 9.80 19.75
C ASP A 71 10.36 11.08 20.19
N GLY A 72 10.92 11.84 19.25
CA GLY A 72 11.51 13.15 19.52
C GLY A 72 13.03 13.17 19.72
N GLU A 73 13.73 12.06 19.46
CA GLU A 73 15.20 12.02 19.63
C GLU A 73 15.95 12.93 18.65
N ALA A 74 15.37 13.23 17.49
CA ALA A 74 15.91 14.11 16.47
C ALA A 74 14.85 15.08 15.90
N ASP A 75 15.32 16.15 15.27
CA ASP A 75 14.52 17.16 14.58
C ASP A 75 14.29 16.81 13.11
N GLY A 76 15.02 15.85 12.54
CA GLY A 76 14.87 15.50 11.14
C GLY A 76 15.74 14.35 10.64
N ILE A 77 15.66 14.12 9.32
CA ILE A 77 16.43 13.09 8.61
C ILE A 77 17.18 13.71 7.44
N ILE A 78 18.41 13.26 7.22
CA ILE A 78 19.22 13.54 6.03
C ILE A 78 19.55 12.25 5.27
N ILE A 79 19.39 12.31 3.95
CA ILE A 79 19.73 11.24 3.01
C ILE A 79 20.46 11.78 1.78
N LYS A 80 21.28 10.94 1.14
CA LYS A 80 21.92 11.33 -0.13
C LYS A 80 20.90 11.52 -1.25
N ALA A 81 20.00 10.56 -1.44
CA ALA A 81 19.12 10.52 -2.62
C ALA A 81 17.76 9.89 -2.29
N LEU A 82 16.68 10.36 -2.92
CA LEU A 82 15.32 9.85 -2.72
C LEU A 82 15.18 8.32 -2.87
N SER A 83 15.96 7.72 -3.76
CA SER A 83 15.99 6.27 -4.00
C SER A 83 16.39 5.45 -2.76
N ARG A 84 16.96 6.08 -1.71
CA ARG A 84 17.25 5.41 -0.45
C ARG A 84 15.98 5.10 0.35
N ILE A 85 14.98 5.97 0.28
CA ILE A 85 13.74 5.85 1.04
C ILE A 85 12.59 5.26 0.22
N GLY A 86 12.33 5.73 -0.98
CA GLY A 86 11.15 5.32 -1.76
C GLY A 86 11.52 4.52 -3.00
N ARG A 87 10.67 3.58 -3.41
CA ARG A 87 10.62 3.11 -4.81
C ARG A 87 9.49 3.76 -5.61
N SER A 88 8.59 4.48 -4.94
CA SER A 88 7.48 5.20 -5.56
C SER A 88 7.39 6.62 -5.02
N VAL A 89 6.92 7.53 -5.87
CA VAL A 89 6.67 8.93 -5.51
C VAL A 89 5.62 9.01 -4.38
N LYS A 90 4.60 8.16 -4.42
CA LYS A 90 3.57 8.08 -3.36
C LYS A 90 4.14 7.79 -1.97
N GLN A 91 5.07 6.84 -1.86
CA GLN A 91 5.72 6.55 -0.57
C GLN A 91 6.51 7.75 -0.04
N LEU A 92 7.18 8.46 -0.94
CA LEU A 92 7.93 9.65 -0.58
C LEU A 92 7.02 10.77 -0.09
N VAL A 93 5.95 11.07 -0.85
CA VAL A 93 4.95 12.08 -0.47
C VAL A 93 4.36 11.77 0.90
N ASN A 94 3.95 10.52 1.13
CA ASN A 94 3.38 10.10 2.42
C ASN A 94 4.37 10.27 3.58
N LEU A 95 5.65 9.92 3.38
CA LEU A 95 6.66 10.12 4.42
C LEU A 95 6.80 11.62 4.72
N VAL A 96 6.92 12.44 3.69
CA VAL A 96 7.21 13.87 3.85
C VAL A 96 6.03 14.60 4.47
N ASP A 97 4.81 14.30 4.06
CA ASP A 97 3.60 14.79 4.72
C ASP A 97 3.60 14.43 6.22
N LYS A 98 3.95 13.19 6.57
CA LYS A 98 4.09 12.78 7.97
C LYS A 98 5.19 13.57 8.68
N LEU A 99 6.35 13.77 8.07
CA LEU A 99 7.44 14.54 8.68
C LEU A 99 7.02 15.99 8.93
N ILE A 100 6.40 16.65 7.95
CA ILE A 100 5.91 18.03 8.07
C ILE A 100 4.88 18.17 9.19
N LYS A 101 3.89 17.26 9.26
CA LYS A 101 2.87 17.24 10.33
C LYS A 101 3.46 17.13 11.74
N HIS A 102 4.62 16.49 11.87
CA HIS A 102 5.34 16.34 13.12
C HIS A 102 6.49 17.36 13.29
N ASN A 103 6.52 18.44 12.49
CA ASN A 103 7.57 19.45 12.50
C ASN A 103 9.00 18.88 12.33
N LYS A 104 9.14 17.79 11.56
CA LYS A 104 10.43 17.16 11.28
C LYS A 104 11.00 17.64 9.95
N VAL A 105 12.29 17.96 9.96
CA VAL A 105 13.05 18.37 8.77
C VAL A 105 13.44 17.15 7.94
N PHE A 106 13.38 17.28 6.63
CA PHE A 106 13.76 16.26 5.68
C PHE A 106 14.70 16.86 4.64
N ILE A 107 15.91 16.33 4.57
CA ILE A 107 16.99 16.81 3.72
C ILE A 107 17.42 15.73 2.73
N VAL A 108 17.48 16.10 1.46
CA VAL A 108 17.93 15.22 0.38
C VAL A 108 18.99 15.93 -0.44
N LEU A 109 20.21 15.38 -0.44
CA LEU A 109 21.36 16.05 -1.03
C LEU A 109 21.27 16.15 -2.56
N ASP A 110 21.09 15.03 -3.25
CA ASP A 110 21.14 14.97 -4.72
C ASP A 110 20.03 15.80 -5.38
N GLN A 111 18.88 15.94 -4.72
CA GLN A 111 17.76 16.73 -5.21
C GLN A 111 17.73 18.15 -4.65
N ASN A 112 18.70 18.51 -3.80
CA ASN A 112 18.78 19.78 -3.08
C ASN A 112 17.46 20.15 -2.37
N ILE A 113 16.85 19.18 -1.72
CA ILE A 113 15.57 19.32 -1.06
C ILE A 113 15.79 19.55 0.43
N ASN A 114 15.09 20.52 1.00
CA ASN A 114 15.08 20.77 2.44
C ASN A 114 13.70 21.26 2.93
N THR A 115 12.93 20.42 3.63
CA THR A 115 11.61 20.82 4.17
C THR A 115 11.68 21.81 5.34
N GLY A 116 12.87 22.10 5.86
CA GLY A 116 13.09 23.18 6.81
C GLY A 116 12.89 24.57 6.19
N SER A 117 13.07 24.70 4.86
CA SER A 117 12.85 25.95 4.13
C SER A 117 11.42 26.08 3.59
N LYS A 118 10.97 27.32 3.31
CA LYS A 118 9.64 27.57 2.76
C LYS A 118 9.51 27.01 1.34
N GLU A 119 10.58 27.11 0.56
CA GLU A 119 10.69 26.66 -0.82
C GLU A 119 10.64 25.13 -0.90
N GLY A 120 11.36 24.44 -0.01
CA GLY A 120 11.34 22.98 0.04
C GLY A 120 9.96 22.44 0.43
N ARG A 121 9.25 23.08 1.36
CA ARG A 121 7.86 22.71 1.68
C ARG A 121 6.91 22.92 0.49
N LEU A 122 7.03 24.04 -0.22
CA LEU A 122 6.22 24.31 -1.41
C LEU A 122 6.44 23.24 -2.50
N PHE A 123 7.70 22.91 -2.81
CA PHE A 123 8.03 21.88 -3.79
C PHE A 123 7.38 20.53 -3.44
N PHE A 124 7.37 20.16 -2.16
CA PHE A 124 6.73 18.93 -1.72
C PHE A 124 5.21 18.94 -1.83
N HIS A 125 4.56 20.05 -1.47
CA HIS A 125 3.11 20.17 -1.64
C HIS A 125 2.71 20.07 -3.11
N MET A 126 3.49 20.65 -4.02
CA MET A 126 3.28 20.47 -5.46
C MET A 126 3.43 19.00 -5.87
N MET A 127 4.49 18.31 -5.42
CA MET A 127 4.68 16.88 -5.69
C MET A 127 3.54 16.01 -5.12
N ALA A 128 3.00 16.37 -3.95
CA ALA A 128 1.85 15.69 -3.38
C ALA A 128 0.61 15.83 -4.29
N GLY A 129 0.31 17.04 -4.76
CA GLY A 129 -0.77 17.29 -5.71
C GLY A 129 -0.61 16.51 -7.01
N PHE A 130 0.62 16.41 -7.55
CA PHE A 130 0.88 15.59 -8.75
C PHE A 130 0.62 14.09 -8.52
N VAL A 131 0.93 13.57 -7.33
CA VAL A 131 0.63 12.16 -7.01
C VAL A 131 -0.86 11.90 -6.91
N GLU A 132 -1.63 12.84 -6.35
CA GLU A 132 -3.10 12.75 -6.29
C GLU A 132 -3.69 12.80 -7.69
N TYR A 133 -3.23 13.75 -8.51
CA TYR A 133 -3.65 13.91 -9.90
C TYR A 133 -3.39 12.64 -10.74
N GLU A 134 -2.19 12.04 -10.65
CA GLU A 134 -1.90 10.76 -11.32
C GLU A 134 -2.83 9.63 -10.85
N ALA A 135 -3.17 9.60 -9.56
CA ALA A 135 -4.09 8.60 -9.01
C ALA A 135 -5.54 8.82 -9.48
N ASP A 136 -5.97 10.07 -9.69
CA ASP A 136 -7.25 10.41 -10.30
C ASP A 136 -7.28 9.95 -11.77
N LEU A 137 -6.28 10.34 -12.57
CA LEU A 137 -6.16 9.92 -13.97
C LEU A 137 -6.15 8.40 -14.14
N PHE A 138 -5.46 7.67 -13.24
CA PHE A 138 -5.47 6.22 -13.26
C PHE A 138 -6.86 5.65 -12.99
N ARG A 139 -7.58 6.19 -12.00
CA ARG A 139 -8.96 5.77 -11.69
C ARG A 139 -9.90 6.01 -12.86
N GLU A 140 -9.76 7.16 -13.53
CA GLU A 140 -10.53 7.48 -14.73
C GLU A 140 -10.29 6.47 -15.86
N ARG A 141 -9.02 6.17 -16.17
CA ARG A 141 -8.67 5.17 -17.20
C ARG A 141 -9.21 3.78 -16.86
N VAL A 142 -9.13 3.37 -15.59
CA VAL A 142 -9.68 2.08 -15.14
C VAL A 142 -11.21 2.07 -15.29
N ALA A 143 -11.89 3.14 -14.92
CA ALA A 143 -13.34 3.26 -15.09
C ALA A 143 -13.76 3.22 -16.56
N GLU A 144 -13.04 3.92 -17.44
CA GLU A 144 -13.28 3.89 -18.88
C GLU A 144 -13.04 2.49 -19.46
N GLY A 145 -11.94 1.84 -19.09
CA GLY A 145 -11.64 0.47 -19.51
C GLY A 145 -12.70 -0.53 -19.05
N MET A 146 -13.21 -0.39 -17.82
CA MET A 146 -14.32 -1.21 -17.32
C MET A 146 -15.63 -0.96 -18.09
N ARG A 147 -15.94 0.29 -18.46
CA ARG A 147 -17.11 0.60 -19.30
C ARG A 147 -17.00 -0.07 -20.67
N LYS A 148 -15.87 0.10 -21.35
CA LYS A 148 -15.60 -0.54 -22.65
C LYS A 148 -15.71 -2.06 -22.56
N TYR A 149 -15.12 -2.68 -21.54
CA TYR A 149 -15.23 -4.12 -21.32
C TYR A 149 -16.68 -4.58 -21.16
N VAL A 150 -17.53 -3.82 -20.44
CA VAL A 150 -18.96 -4.14 -20.30
C VAL A 150 -19.72 -3.94 -21.61
N GLU A 151 -19.43 -2.87 -22.36
CA GLU A 151 -20.01 -2.60 -23.68
C GLU A 151 -19.70 -3.72 -24.69
N GLU A 152 -18.50 -4.31 -24.60
CA GLU A 152 -18.08 -5.47 -25.39
C GLU A 152 -18.67 -6.81 -24.88
N GLY A 153 -19.57 -6.78 -23.89
CA GLY A 153 -20.25 -7.95 -23.35
C GLY A 153 -19.53 -8.65 -22.19
N GLY A 154 -18.45 -8.05 -21.69
CA GLY A 154 -17.73 -8.49 -20.50
C GLY A 154 -18.55 -8.35 -19.22
N ILE A 155 -18.38 -9.30 -18.29
CA ILE A 155 -19.10 -9.31 -17.00
C ILE A 155 -18.13 -8.91 -15.89
N LEU A 156 -18.37 -7.77 -15.23
CA LEU A 156 -17.58 -7.33 -14.08
C LEU A 156 -17.88 -8.15 -12.82
N GLY A 157 -16.85 -8.35 -11.99
CA GLY A 157 -16.96 -9.03 -10.69
C GLY A 157 -16.55 -10.50 -10.71
N ARG A 158 -16.80 -11.22 -9.61
CA ARG A 158 -16.42 -12.63 -9.47
C ARG A 158 -17.24 -13.48 -10.45
N PRO A 159 -16.60 -14.35 -11.26
CA PRO A 159 -17.30 -15.29 -12.13
C PRO A 159 -18.33 -16.10 -11.34
N ARG A 160 -19.52 -16.31 -11.91
CA ARG A 160 -20.54 -17.14 -11.29
C ARG A 160 -20.03 -18.58 -11.24
N ILE A 161 -20.12 -19.20 -10.06
CA ILE A 161 -19.72 -20.60 -9.88
C ILE A 161 -20.76 -21.54 -10.52
N ILE A 162 -22.03 -21.13 -10.55
CA ILE A 162 -23.13 -21.90 -11.17
C ILE A 162 -23.86 -20.99 -12.16
N THR A 163 -23.79 -21.33 -13.44
CA THR A 163 -24.52 -20.67 -14.54
C THR A 163 -25.50 -21.59 -15.26
N ASP A 164 -25.38 -22.91 -15.08
CA ASP A 164 -26.26 -23.90 -15.72
C ASP A 164 -27.68 -23.88 -15.11
N GLU A 165 -28.68 -23.61 -15.94
CA GLU A 165 -30.08 -23.58 -15.54
C GLU A 165 -30.59 -24.92 -14.97
N LYS A 166 -30.05 -26.05 -15.44
CA LYS A 166 -30.42 -27.37 -14.91
C LYS A 166 -30.04 -27.49 -13.45
N ILE A 167 -28.84 -27.03 -13.09
CA ILE A 167 -28.35 -27.03 -11.71
C ILE A 167 -29.16 -26.06 -10.86
N ILE A 168 -29.46 -24.85 -11.37
CA ILE A 168 -30.29 -23.87 -10.67
C ILE A 168 -31.69 -24.42 -10.39
N ASN A 169 -32.34 -25.04 -11.38
CA ASN A 169 -33.64 -25.68 -11.21
C ASN A 169 -33.59 -26.85 -10.23
N LYS A 170 -32.51 -27.64 -10.24
CA LYS A 170 -32.26 -28.71 -9.26
C LYS A 170 -32.20 -28.15 -7.83
N ILE A 171 -31.44 -27.07 -7.62
CA ILE A 171 -31.35 -26.36 -6.34
C ILE A 171 -32.72 -25.85 -5.89
N LYS A 172 -33.49 -25.22 -6.78
CA LYS A 172 -34.86 -24.73 -6.49
C LYS A 172 -35.78 -25.89 -6.07
N LYS A 173 -35.72 -27.02 -6.78
CA LYS A 173 -36.52 -28.21 -6.48
C LYS A 173 -36.14 -28.80 -5.12
N TRP A 174 -34.86 -28.96 -4.83
CA TRP A 174 -34.38 -29.45 -3.54
C TRP A 174 -34.80 -28.56 -2.37
N TYR A 175 -34.81 -27.23 -2.55
CA TYR A 175 -35.22 -26.30 -1.52
C TYR A 175 -36.75 -26.25 -1.33
N ASN A 176 -37.52 -26.10 -2.42
CA ASN A 176 -38.97 -25.88 -2.34
C ASN A 176 -39.76 -27.18 -2.14
N VAL A 177 -39.39 -28.24 -2.87
CA VAL A 177 -40.12 -29.51 -2.89
C VAL A 177 -39.59 -30.44 -1.82
N SER A 178 -38.27 -30.71 -1.85
CA SER A 178 -37.63 -31.63 -0.90
C SER A 178 -37.35 -30.99 0.47
N ARG A 179 -37.64 -29.69 0.64
CA ARG A 179 -37.46 -28.92 1.88
C ARG A 179 -36.06 -29.04 2.50
N LEU A 180 -35.02 -29.23 1.68
CA LEU A 180 -33.64 -29.38 2.14
C LEU A 180 -33.05 -28.04 2.59
N GLY A 181 -32.32 -28.06 3.71
CA GLY A 181 -31.52 -26.92 4.17
C GLY A 181 -30.25 -26.71 3.32
N PHE A 182 -29.69 -25.51 3.36
CA PHE A 182 -28.54 -25.12 2.51
C PHE A 182 -27.33 -26.04 2.65
N VAL A 183 -27.05 -26.52 3.87
CA VAL A 183 -25.96 -27.48 4.14
C VAL A 183 -26.11 -28.75 3.31
N ASN A 184 -27.31 -29.30 3.25
CA ASN A 184 -27.57 -30.55 2.54
C ASN A 184 -27.53 -30.35 1.03
N ILE A 185 -28.01 -29.21 0.54
CA ILE A 185 -27.89 -28.83 -0.87
C ILE A 185 -26.42 -28.72 -1.29
N CYS A 186 -25.56 -28.09 -0.47
CA CYS A 186 -24.12 -28.05 -0.73
C CYS A 186 -23.48 -29.45 -0.79
N LYS A 187 -23.88 -30.37 0.11
CA LYS A 187 -23.38 -31.75 0.12
C LYS A 187 -23.77 -32.50 -1.16
N LEU A 188 -25.02 -32.37 -1.60
CA LEU A 188 -25.50 -33.01 -2.82
C LEU A 188 -24.78 -32.50 -4.06
N LEU A 189 -24.59 -31.18 -4.17
CA LEU A 189 -23.84 -30.59 -5.29
C LEU A 189 -22.38 -31.05 -5.33
N LYS A 190 -21.75 -31.23 -4.15
CA LYS A 190 -20.39 -31.76 -4.06
C LYS A 190 -20.30 -33.24 -4.52
N ALA A 191 -21.41 -33.97 -4.49
CA ALA A 191 -21.47 -35.36 -4.91
C ALA A 191 -21.87 -35.56 -6.39
N GLU A 192 -22.10 -34.48 -7.14
CA GLU A 192 -22.32 -34.54 -8.59
C GLU A 192 -21.03 -34.92 -9.33
N ASP A 193 -21.17 -35.35 -10.58
CA ASP A 193 -20.05 -35.57 -11.49
C ASP A 193 -20.20 -34.66 -12.74
N PRO A 194 -19.34 -33.63 -12.89
CA PRO A 194 -18.24 -33.25 -12.00
C PRO A 194 -18.72 -32.60 -10.68
N PRO A 195 -17.92 -32.66 -9.59
CA PRO A 195 -18.32 -32.16 -8.29
C PRO A 195 -18.40 -30.63 -8.24
N ILE A 196 -19.53 -30.11 -7.76
CA ILE A 196 -19.79 -28.67 -7.69
C ILE A 196 -19.59 -28.18 -6.26
N ILE A 197 -18.47 -27.50 -6.02
CA ILE A 197 -18.10 -27.00 -4.69
C ILE A 197 -18.62 -25.57 -4.51
N VAL A 198 -19.65 -25.42 -3.66
CA VAL A 198 -20.25 -24.12 -3.35
C VAL A 198 -20.55 -23.96 -1.86
N THR A 199 -20.56 -22.70 -1.41
CA THR A 199 -20.91 -22.33 -0.04
C THR A 199 -22.42 -22.22 0.15
N GLN A 200 -22.89 -22.30 1.40
CA GLN A 200 -24.30 -22.03 1.73
C GLN A 200 -24.74 -20.62 1.30
N GLY A 201 -23.83 -19.64 1.38
CA GLY A 201 -24.07 -18.28 0.89
C GLY A 201 -24.32 -18.22 -0.61
N THR A 202 -23.61 -19.04 -1.39
CA THR A 202 -23.85 -19.18 -2.84
C THR A 202 -25.25 -19.71 -3.11
N ILE A 203 -25.70 -20.76 -2.39
CA ILE A 203 -27.05 -21.32 -2.51
C ILE A 203 -28.12 -20.27 -2.16
N ARG A 204 -27.94 -19.57 -1.03
CA ARG A 204 -28.82 -18.49 -0.61
C ARG A 204 -28.94 -17.42 -1.70
N ASN A 205 -27.82 -16.96 -2.25
CA ASN A 205 -27.82 -15.91 -3.27
C ASN A 205 -28.51 -16.36 -4.58
N ILE A 206 -28.32 -17.62 -4.98
CA ILE A 206 -29.04 -18.21 -6.13
C ILE A 206 -30.55 -18.18 -5.87
N LEU A 207 -31.01 -18.66 -4.71
CA LEU A 207 -32.44 -18.70 -4.37
C LEU A 207 -33.08 -17.31 -4.27
N ILE A 208 -32.39 -16.32 -3.68
CA ILE A 208 -32.86 -14.92 -3.61
C ILE A 208 -33.05 -14.37 -5.03
N LYS A 209 -32.05 -14.56 -5.90
CA LYS A 209 -32.09 -14.07 -7.28
C LYS A 209 -33.23 -14.70 -8.08
N GLU A 210 -33.49 -15.98 -7.86
CA GLU A 210 -34.60 -16.74 -8.45
C GLU A 210 -35.96 -16.43 -7.81
N LYS A 211 -36.05 -15.38 -6.97
CA LYS A 211 -37.25 -14.94 -6.26
C LYS A 211 -37.90 -16.04 -5.41
N VAL A 212 -37.11 -17.00 -4.90
CA VAL A 212 -37.60 -18.05 -4.01
C VAL A 212 -37.72 -17.52 -2.59
N LYS A 213 -38.89 -17.68 -1.96
CA LYS A 213 -39.13 -17.25 -0.57
C LYS A 213 -38.33 -18.13 0.39
N ILE A 214 -37.29 -17.56 1.01
CA ILE A 214 -36.44 -18.24 1.98
C ILE A 214 -37.13 -18.24 3.34
N ARG A 215 -37.30 -19.43 3.93
CA ARG A 215 -37.83 -19.62 5.29
C ARG A 215 -36.87 -18.96 6.29
N GLY A 216 -37.38 -18.02 7.09
CA GLY A 216 -36.64 -17.37 8.19
C GLY A 216 -36.12 -15.94 7.94
N ILE A 217 -36.58 -15.22 6.90
CA ILE A 217 -36.16 -13.82 6.67
C ILE A 217 -37.30 -12.80 6.96
N TYR A 218 -38.55 -13.24 7.11
CA TYR A 218 -39.69 -12.38 7.48
C TYR A 218 -40.54 -13.02 8.60
N ASP A 219 -39.96 -13.17 9.77
CA ASP A 219 -40.70 -13.43 11.03
C ASP A 219 -39.91 -12.87 12.22
N ARG A 220 -39.52 -11.61 12.10
CA ARG A 220 -39.20 -10.74 13.23
C ARG A 220 -39.92 -9.42 12.99
N SER A 221 -41.23 -9.46 13.19
CA SER A 221 -42.04 -8.30 13.55
C SER A 221 -42.25 -8.34 15.05
#